data_AF-Q3E747-F1
#
_entry.id   AF-Q3E747-F1
#
_cell.length_a   1.000
_cell.length_b   1.000
_cell.length_c   1.000
_cell.angle_alpha   90.00
_cell.angle_beta   90.00
_cell.angle_gamma   90.00
#
_symmetry.space_group_name_H-M   'P 1'
#
loop_
_entity.id
_entity.type
_entity.pdbx_description
1 polymer ?
#
loop_
_entity_poly.entity_id
_entity_poly.type
_entity_poly.pdbx_seq_one_letter_code
_entity_poly.pdbx_strand_id
1 'polypeptide(L)'
;MPQKPLKVTKKAKDPRRVTKKQKNLRKAAPLQLKSKKKSLQHLKKLKKSSSLTETTERLVASKVGHLELLRGTRKELEKGKKNSK
;
A
#
# COMPACT_ATOMS: atom_id res chain seq x y z
N MET A 1 -63.30 -19.10 22.58
CA MET A 1 -62.79 -17.79 23.06
C MET A 1 -61.53 -17.45 22.29
N PRO A 2 -61.53 -16.51 21.32
CA PRO A 2 -60.33 -16.15 20.59
C PRO A 2 -59.35 -15.38 21.50
N GLN A 3 -58.15 -15.94 21.68
CA GLN A 3 -57.09 -15.35 22.49
C GLN A 3 -56.50 -14.13 21.77
N LYS A 4 -56.47 -12.96 22.42
CA LYS A 4 -55.80 -11.77 21.87
C LYS A 4 -54.30 -12.02 21.69
N PRO A 5 -53.68 -11.58 20.58
CA PRO A 5 -52.25 -11.71 20.38
C PRO A 5 -51.48 -10.92 21.44
N LEU A 6 -50.46 -11.55 22.02
CA LEU A 6 -49.52 -10.92 22.94
C LEU A 6 -48.85 -9.72 22.24
N LYS A 7 -48.97 -8.53 22.83
CA LYS A 7 -48.32 -7.32 22.34
C LYS A 7 -46.81 -7.50 22.43
N VAL A 8 -46.17 -7.82 21.30
CA VAL A 8 -44.72 -8.03 21.22
C VAL A 8 -44.03 -6.67 21.34
N THR A 9 -43.66 -6.27 22.57
CA THR A 9 -42.86 -5.08 22.86
C THR A 9 -41.38 -5.29 22.53
N LYS A 10 -41.08 -5.95 21.39
CA LYS A 10 -39.72 -6.00 20.86
C LYS A 10 -39.37 -4.58 20.43
N LYS A 11 -38.76 -3.82 21.35
CA LYS A 11 -38.11 -2.55 21.05
C LYS A 11 -37.30 -2.73 19.77
N ALA A 12 -37.44 -1.82 18.81
CA ALA A 12 -36.63 -1.82 17.61
C ALA A 12 -35.16 -1.96 18.03
N LYS A 13 -34.49 -3.00 17.53
CA LYS A 13 -33.08 -3.25 17.89
C LYS A 13 -32.29 -2.01 17.48
N ASP A 14 -31.59 -1.41 18.45
CA ASP A 14 -30.70 -0.27 18.21
C ASP A 14 -29.83 -0.56 16.97
N PRO A 15 -29.83 0.31 15.95
CA PRO A 15 -29.03 0.11 14.74
C PRO A 15 -27.52 0.03 15.02
N ARG A 16 -27.06 0.50 16.19
CA ARG A 16 -25.66 0.33 16.67
C ARG A 16 -25.38 -1.09 17.17
N ARG A 17 -26.39 -1.92 17.40
CA ARG A 17 -26.23 -3.29 17.87
C ARG A 17 -25.51 -4.09 16.77
N VAL A 18 -24.26 -4.45 17.06
CA VAL A 18 -23.36 -5.22 16.20
C VAL A 18 -24.07 -6.48 15.74
N THR A 19 -24.56 -6.47 14.50
CA THR A 19 -25.12 -7.65 13.87
C THR A 19 -23.97 -8.52 13.37
N LYS A 20 -24.16 -9.85 13.31
CA LYS A 20 -23.13 -10.79 12.83
C LYS A 20 -22.59 -10.45 11.42
N LYS A 21 -23.28 -9.60 10.66
CA LYS A 21 -22.92 -9.18 9.30
C LYS A 21 -22.17 -7.84 9.22
N GLN A 22 -21.76 -7.23 10.34
CA GLN A 22 -20.94 -6.02 10.31
C GLN A 22 -19.52 -6.32 9.83
N LYS A 23 -19.11 -5.66 8.73
CA LYS A 23 -17.78 -5.83 8.13
C LYS A 23 -16.64 -5.27 8.98
N ASN A 24 -16.95 -4.32 9.88
CA ASN A 24 -15.99 -3.77 10.83
C ASN A 24 -16.33 -4.30 12.23
N LEU A 25 -15.52 -5.25 12.73
CA LEU A 25 -15.73 -5.94 14.01
C LEU A 25 -15.64 -5.02 15.24
N ARG A 26 -15.06 -3.82 15.09
CA ARG A 26 -14.89 -2.84 16.17
C ARG A 26 -15.46 -1.50 15.76
N LYS A 27 -16.22 -0.86 16.67
CA LYS A 27 -16.80 0.48 16.48
C LYS A 27 -15.73 1.53 16.13
N ALA A 28 -14.54 1.41 16.72
CA ALA A 28 -13.39 2.29 16.51
C ALA A 28 -12.36 1.73 15.51
N ALA A 29 -12.68 0.68 14.74
CA ALA A 29 -11.76 0.23 13.70
C ALA A 29 -11.61 1.31 12.62
N PRO A 30 -10.38 1.58 12.13
CA PRO A 30 -10.17 2.50 11.03
C PRO A 30 -10.94 2.01 9.80
N LEU A 31 -11.66 2.94 9.16
CA LEU A 31 -12.40 2.66 7.95
C LEU A 31 -11.45 2.19 6.85
N GLN A 32 -11.67 0.99 6.31
CA GLN A 32 -10.91 0.49 5.18
C GLN A 32 -11.33 1.24 3.90
N LEU A 33 -10.73 2.41 3.66
CA LEU A 33 -10.87 3.20 2.43
C LEU A 33 -10.11 2.57 1.25
N LYS A 34 -10.22 1.25 1.09
CA LYS A 34 -9.63 0.54 -0.05
C LYS A 34 -10.64 0.56 -1.19
N SER A 35 -10.16 0.77 -2.41
CA SER A 35 -10.99 0.61 -3.60
C SER A 35 -11.59 -0.79 -3.65
N LYS A 36 -12.91 -0.86 -3.85
CA LYS A 36 -13.63 -2.13 -4.04
C LYS A 36 -13.48 -2.67 -5.47
N LYS A 37 -12.93 -1.89 -6.40
CA LYS A 37 -12.77 -2.29 -7.81
C LYS A 37 -11.66 -3.34 -7.93
N LYS A 38 -11.97 -4.48 -8.55
CA LYS A 38 -11.02 -5.60 -8.74
C LYS A 38 -9.76 -5.19 -9.51
N SER A 39 -9.91 -4.36 -10.55
CA SER A 39 -8.79 -3.87 -11.37
C SER A 39 -7.75 -3.08 -10.56
N LEU A 40 -8.20 -2.18 -9.68
CA LEU A 40 -7.31 -1.38 -8.83
C LEU A 40 -6.60 -2.24 -7.77
N GLN A 41 -7.23 -3.32 -7.29
CA GLN A 41 -6.58 -4.26 -6.38
C GLN A 41 -5.46 -5.05 -7.07
N HIS A 42 -5.65 -5.41 -8.34
CA HIS A 42 -4.62 -6.04 -9.16
C HIS A 42 -3.42 -5.11 -9.37
N LEU A 43 -3.66 -3.84 -9.74
CA LEU A 43 -2.60 -2.84 -9.87
C LEU A 43 -1.82 -2.63 -8.56
N LYS A 44 -2.50 -2.65 -7.42
CA LYS A 44 -1.83 -2.55 -6.11
C LYS A 44 -0.95 -3.77 -5.80
N LYS A 45 -1.30 -4.97 -6.29
CA LYS A 45 -0.44 -6.16 -6.19
C LYS A 45 0.76 -6.05 -7.15
N LEU A 46 0.54 -5.63 -8.40
CA LEU A 46 1.60 -5.43 -9.40
C LEU A 46 2.66 -4.42 -8.94
N LYS A 47 2.24 -3.33 -8.27
CA LYS A 47 3.19 -2.35 -7.69
C LYS A 47 4.19 -2.98 -6.72
N LYS A 48 3.84 -4.10 -6.06
CA LYS A 48 4.75 -4.81 -5.15
C LYS A 48 5.72 -5.73 -5.87
N SER A 49 5.37 -6.23 -7.05
CA SER A 49 6.21 -7.16 -7.82
C SER A 49 7.20 -6.44 -8.73
N SER A 50 6.85 -5.26 -9.21
CA SER A 50 7.71 -4.46 -10.07
C SER A 50 7.65 -3.00 -9.64
N SER A 51 8.64 -2.57 -8.87
CA SER A 51 8.87 -1.14 -8.69
C SER A 51 9.70 -0.64 -9.88
N LEU A 52 9.14 0.28 -10.66
CA LEU A 52 9.90 0.99 -11.70
C LEU A 52 11.16 1.61 -11.10
N THR A 53 11.10 2.12 -9.86
CA THR A 53 12.25 2.72 -9.18
C THR A 53 13.37 1.71 -8.97
N GLU A 54 13.07 0.51 -8.46
CA GLU A 54 14.07 -0.55 -8.25
C GLU A 54 14.72 -0.97 -9.56
N THR A 55 13.94 -1.08 -10.64
CA THR A 55 14.49 -1.40 -11.97
C THR A 55 15.39 -0.30 -12.50
N THR A 56 15.02 0.97 -12.31
CA THR A 56 15.85 2.11 -12.70
C THR A 56 17.09 2.25 -11.84
N GLU A 57 17.00 2.02 -10.54
CA GLU A 57 18.13 2.04 -9.60
C GLU A 57 19.14 0.94 -9.95
N ARG A 58 18.67 -0.27 -10.24
CA ARG A 58 19.52 -1.37 -10.72
C ARG A 58 20.20 -1.01 -12.04
N LEU A 59 19.46 -0.44 -13.01
CA LEU A 59 20.00 -0.04 -14.30
C LEU A 59 21.05 1.08 -14.16
N VAL A 60 20.76 2.08 -13.32
CA VAL A 60 21.71 3.16 -13.01
C VAL A 60 22.95 2.60 -12.32
N ALA A 61 22.80 1.72 -11.33
CA ALA A 61 23.93 1.08 -10.65
C ALA A 61 24.80 0.25 -11.62
N SER A 62 24.20 -0.52 -12.53
CA SER A 62 24.94 -1.27 -13.54
C SER A 62 25.70 -0.36 -14.50
N LYS A 63 25.09 0.74 -14.95
CA LYS A 63 25.74 1.69 -15.86
C LYS A 63 26.82 2.53 -15.16
N VAL A 64 26.50 3.10 -14.01
CA VAL A 64 27.39 3.96 -13.23
C VAL A 64 28.55 3.15 -12.66
N GLY A 65 28.31 1.97 -12.08
CA GLY A 65 29.37 1.11 -11.57
C GLY A 65 30.36 0.66 -12.66
N HIS A 66 29.86 0.29 -13.84
CA HIS A 66 30.74 -0.01 -14.98
C HIS A 66 31.53 1.23 -15.46
N LEU A 67 30.90 2.41 -15.48
CA LEU A 67 31.59 3.65 -15.82
C LEU A 67 32.63 4.04 -14.78
N GLU A 68 32.39 3.78 -13.50
CA GLU A 68 33.38 3.98 -12.42
C GLU A 68 34.59 3.06 -12.59
N LEU A 69 34.39 1.81 -13.02
CA LEU A 69 35.49 0.90 -13.34
C LEU A 69 36.31 1.34 -14.56
N LEU A 70 35.66 1.88 -15.61
CA LEU A 70 36.36 2.33 -16.82
C LEU A 70 36.99 3.73 -16.71
N ARG A 71 36.30 4.68 -16.07
CA ARG A 71 36.70 6.10 -16.02
C ARG A 71 37.27 6.53 -14.68
N GLY A 72 37.17 5.70 -13.64
CA GLY A 72 37.52 6.06 -12.28
C GLY A 72 36.37 6.75 -11.53
N THR A 73 36.46 6.73 -10.21
CA THR A 73 35.46 7.39 -9.35
C THR A 73 35.54 8.91 -9.49
N ARG A 74 34.44 9.63 -9.20
CA ARG A 74 34.44 11.10 -9.24
C ARG A 74 35.55 11.72 -8.37
N LYS A 75 35.84 11.11 -7.21
CA LYS A 75 36.92 11.56 -6.32
C LYS A 75 38.30 11.39 -6.95
N GLU A 76 38.53 10.31 -7.67
CA GLU A 76 39.78 10.08 -8.41
C GLU A 76 39.93 11.08 -9.55
N LEU A 77 38.87 11.31 -10.32
CA LEU A 77 38.87 12.33 -11.38
C LEU A 77 39.11 13.74 -10.85
N GLU A 78 38.51 14.09 -9.71
CA GLU A 78 38.73 15.38 -9.04
C GLU A 78 40.16 15.52 -8.49
N LYS A 79 40.74 14.44 -7.94
CA LYS A 79 42.16 14.43 -7.52
C LYS A 79 43.10 14.55 -8.73
N GLY A 80 42.84 13.83 -9.81
CA GLY A 80 43.62 13.90 -11.05
C GLY A 80 43.63 15.31 -11.63
N LYS A 81 42.48 16.00 -11.64
CA LYS A 81 42.37 17.40 -12.08
C LYS A 81 43.09 18.41 -11.18
N LYS A 82 43.17 18.14 -9.88
CA LYS A 82 43.93 18.98 -8.94
C LYS A 82 45.43 18.79 -9.13
N ASN A 83 45.88 17.56 -9.38
CA ASN A 83 47.29 17.25 -9.61
C ASN A 83 47.80 17.67 -10.99
N SER A 84 46.90 17.90 -11.97
CA SER A 84 47.25 18.37 -13.31
C SER A 84 47.27 19.91 -13.46
N LYS A 85 46.91 20.66 -12.41
CA LYS A 85 47.00 22.12 -12.37
C LYS A 85 48.22 22.53 -11.56
#